data_AF-A0A3D0NVE9-F1
#
_entry.id   AF-A0A3D0NVE9-F1
#
_cell.length_a   1.000
_cell.length_b   1.000
_cell.length_c   1.000
_cell.angle_alpha   90.00
_cell.angle_beta   90.00
_cell.angle_gamma   90.00
#
_symmetry.space_group_name_H-M   'P 1'
#
loop_
_entity.id
_entity.type
_entity.pdbx_description
1 polymer ?
#
loop_
_entity_poly.entity_id
_entity_poly.type
_entity_poly.pdbx_seq_one_letter_code
_entity_poly.pdbx_strand_id
1 'polypeptide(L)' 'MNIKKWNARLSLFTMALLLIHELYQLYAYISFYYNPVLSKAFGYAVASGFVLHGILSAVCIFALHDAKTVAYKKLNFKTV' A
#
# COMPACT_ATOMS: atom_id res chain seq x y z
N MET A 1 -7.52 -4.94 -14.99
CA MET A 1 -7.16 -3.73 -14.23
C MET A 1 -5.74 -3.85 -13.70
N ASN A 2 -4.76 -3.41 -14.49
CA ASN A 2 -3.34 -3.53 -14.12
C ASN A 2 -2.99 -2.66 -12.90
N ILE A 3 -3.63 -1.49 -12.76
CA ILE A 3 -3.41 -0.56 -11.63
C ILE A 3 -3.77 -1.20 -10.29
N LYS A 4 -4.90 -1.92 -10.18
CA LYS A 4 -5.27 -2.66 -8.96
C LYS A 4 -4.26 -3.75 -8.61
N LYS A 5 -3.74 -4.48 -9.61
CA LYS A 5 -2.69 -5.48 -9.41
C LYS A 5 -1.38 -4.83 -8.92
N TRP A 6 -1.00 -3.70 -9.51
CA TRP A 6 0.18 -2.94 -9.07
C TRP A 6 0.01 -2.37 -7.65
N ASN A 7 -1.16 -1.86 -7.31
CA ASN A 7 -1.45 -1.38 -5.95
C ASN A 7 -1.29 -2.50 -4.89
N ALA A 8 -1.80 -3.70 -5.19
CA ALA A 8 -1.66 -4.86 -4.30
C ALA A 8 -0.21 -5.36 -4.20
N ARG A 9 0.55 -5.36 -5.30
CA ARG A 9 1.98 -5.69 -5.27
C ARG A 9 2.77 -4.69 -4.44
N LEU A 10 2.45 -3.41 -4.59
CA LEU A 10 3.10 -2.35 -3.83
C LEU A 10 2.79 -2.47 -2.33
N SER A 11 1.54 -2.76 -1.94
CA SER A 11 1.20 -2.93 -0.53
C SER A 11 1.94 -4.11 0.11
N LEU A 12 2.06 -5.24 -0.61
CA LEU A 12 2.84 -6.39 -0.17
C LEU A 12 4.33 -6.05 -0.02
N PHE A 13 4.90 -5.31 -0.98
CA PHE A 13 6.29 -4.88 -0.92
C PHE A 13 6.54 -3.92 0.26
N THR A 14 5.67 -2.94 0.48
CA THR A 14 5.77 -2.02 1.62
C THR A 14 5.65 -2.76 2.95
N MET A 15 4.76 -3.75 3.06
CA MET A 15 4.65 -4.59 4.25
C MET A 15 5.93 -5.41 4.51
N ALA A 16 6.52 -5.99 3.47
CA ALA A 16 7.79 -6.70 3.60
C ALA A 16 8.92 -5.78 4.06
N LEU A 17 9.01 -4.56 3.53
CA LEU A 17 9.99 -3.57 3.98
C LEU A 17 9.77 -3.16 5.44
N LEU A 18 8.52 -2.99 5.87
CA LEU A 18 8.20 -2.68 7.26
C LEU A 18 8.65 -3.81 8.18
N LEU A 19 8.37 -5.07 7.82
CA LEU A 19 8.81 -6.22 8.61
C LEU A 19 10.35 -6.28 8.74
N ILE A 20 11.08 -6.03 7.65
CA ILE A 20 12.54 -5.98 7.68
C ILE A 20 13.03 -4.84 8.59
N HIS A 21 12.39 -3.67 8.53
CA HIS A 21 12.73 -2.54 9.39
C HIS A 21 12.53 -2.89 10.87
N GLU A 22 11.38 -3.45 11.25
CA GLU A 22 11.08 -3.81 12.64
C GLU A 22 11.98 -4.94 13.16
N LEU A 23 12.27 -5.96 12.32
CA LEU A 23 13.22 -7.01 12.67
C LEU A 23 14.62 -6.44 12.92
N TYR A 24 15.03 -5.44 12.13
CA TYR A 24 16.29 -4.74 12.36
C TYR A 24 16.29 -3.97 13.68
N GLN A 25 15.21 -3.27 14.02
CA GLN A 25 15.12 -2.58 15.32
C GLN A 25 15.16 -3.57 16.48
N LEU A 26 14.47 -4.70 16.38
CA LEU A 26 14.50 -5.76 17.37
C LEU A 26 15.91 -6.35 17.53
N TYR A 27 16.59 -6.62 16.42
CA TYR A 27 17.99 -7.05 16.44
C TYR A 27 18.89 -6.01 17.10
N ALA A 28 18.73 -4.72 16.75
CA ALA A 28 19.54 -3.64 17.31
C ALA A 28 19.33 -3.50 18.83
N TYR A 29 18.09 -3.69 19.29
CA TYR A 29 17.74 -3.70 20.71
C TYR A 29 18.40 -4.87 21.46
N ILE A 30 18.34 -6.09 20.90
CA ILE A 30 18.89 -7.29 21.55
C ILE A 30 20.43 -7.31 21.52
N SER A 31 21.02 -6.89 20.39
CA SER A 31 22.48 -6.92 20.18
C SER A 31 23.21 -5.69 20.72
N PHE A 32 22.47 -4.67 21.16
CA PHE A 32 23.00 -3.33 21.50
C PHE A 32 23.79 -2.68 20.34
N TYR A 33 23.58 -3.14 19.10
CA TYR A 33 24.24 -2.60 17.92
C TYR A 33 23.24 -1.88 17.03
N TYR A 34 23.35 -0.55 16.98
CA TYR A 34 22.49 0.31 16.17
C TYR A 34 23.29 1.02 15.08
N ASN A 35 22.84 0.84 13.83
CA ASN A 35 23.33 1.57 12.67
C ASN A 35 22.25 2.56 12.20
N PRO A 36 22.45 3.87 12.44
CA PRO A 36 21.46 4.89 12.10
C PRO A 36 21.23 5.04 10.59
N VAL A 37 22.20 4.67 9.76
CA VAL A 37 22.07 4.77 8.30
C VAL A 37 21.11 3.72 7.79
N LEU A 38 21.26 2.47 8.23
CA LEU A 38 20.36 1.36 7.86
C LEU A 38 18.93 1.65 8.33
N SER A 39 18.77 2.06 9.59
CA SER A 39 17.47 2.44 10.16
C SER A 39 16.77 3.51 9.31
N LYS A 40 17.46 4.62 8.99
CA LYS A 40 16.92 5.70 8.15
C LYS A 40 16.60 5.24 6.73
N ALA A 41 17.47 4.44 6.11
CA ALA A 41 17.25 3.95 4.75
C ALA A 41 15.97 3.12 4.65
N PHE A 42 15.77 2.18 5.57
CA PHE A 42 14.54 1.40 5.62
C PHE A 42 13.31 2.25 5.97
N GLY A 43 13.45 3.20 6.92
CA GLY A 43 12.37 4.13 7.26
C GLY A 43 11.89 4.96 6.05
N TYR A 44 12.81 5.50 5.25
CA TYR A 44 12.46 6.24 4.03
C TYR A 44 11.86 5.35 2.94
N ALA A 45 12.35 4.11 2.79
CA ALA A 45 11.79 3.14 1.86
C ALA A 45 10.34 2.77 2.22
N VAL A 46 10.07 2.55 3.51
CA VAL A 46 8.71 2.28 4.03
C VAL A 46 7.80 3.50 3.83
N ALA A 47 8.26 4.70 4.20
CA ALA A 47 7.48 5.93 4.07
C ALA A 47 7.10 6.22 2.60
N SER A 48 8.06 6.12 1.67
CA SER A 48 7.80 6.28 0.23
C SER A 48 6.82 5.22 -0.31
N GLY A 49 6.95 3.97 0.14
CA GLY A 49 6.01 2.89 -0.17
C GLY A 49 4.58 3.21 0.25
N PHE A 50 4.39 3.70 1.48
CA PHE A 50 3.07 4.13 1.97
C PHE A 50 2.47 5.28 1.17
N VAL A 51 3.27 6.28 0.82
CA VAL A 51 2.81 7.41 -0.01
C VAL A 51 2.35 6.93 -1.39
N LEU A 52 3.16 6.12 -2.06
CA LEU A 52 2.83 5.58 -3.38
C LEU A 52 1.59 4.68 -3.32
N HIS A 53 1.46 3.84 -2.28
CA HIS A 53 0.29 2.98 -2.08
C HIS A 53 -0.97 3.80 -1.80
N GLY A 54 -0.87 4.86 -1.00
CA GLY A 54 -1.97 5.80 -0.74
C GLY A 54 -2.46 6.47 -2.02
N ILE A 55 -1.55 6.98 -2.85
CA ILE A 55 -1.90 7.60 -4.15
C ILE A 55 -2.58 6.58 -5.07
N LEU A 56 -2.00 5.39 -5.24
CA LEU A 56 -2.59 4.34 -6.10
C LEU A 56 -3.95 3.86 -5.59
N SER A 57 -4.13 3.78 -4.28
CA SER A 57 -5.41 3.45 -3.66
C SER A 57 -6.45 4.53 -3.90
N ALA A 58 -6.07 5.81 -3.76
CA ALA A 58 -6.95 6.94 -4.09
C ALA A 58 -7.35 6.92 -5.58
N VAL A 59 -6.42 6.68 -6.50
CA VAL A 59 -6.74 6.52 -7.94
C VAL A 59 -7.68 5.33 -8.17
N CYS A 60 -7.45 4.21 -7.48
CA CYS A 60 -8.32 3.04 -7.60
C CYS A 60 -9.75 3.28 -7.12
N ILE A 61 -9.93 4.11 -6.09
CA ILE A 61 -11.23 4.42 -5.50
C ILE A 61 -11.91 5.55 -6.28
N PHE A 62 -11.25 6.69 -6.46
CA PHE A 62 -11.88 7.87 -7.02
C PHE A 62 -11.88 7.88 -8.55
N ALA A 63 -10.80 7.47 -9.21
CA ALA A 63 -10.74 7.52 -10.68
C ALA A 63 -11.30 6.26 -11.35
N LEU A 64 -11.19 5.09 -10.72
CA LEU A 64 -11.60 3.81 -11.32
C LEU A 64 -12.92 3.25 -10.79
N HIS A 65 -13.42 3.71 -9.64
CA HIS A 65 -14.72 3.29 -9.11
C HIS A 65 -15.86 4.19 -9.61
N ASP A 66 -15.59 5.47 -9.88
CA ASP A 66 -16.62 6.43 -10.35
C ASP A 66 -17.11 6.12 -11.78
N ALA A 67 -16.27 5.51 -12.61
CA ALA A 67 -16.68 5.03 -13.94
C ALA A 67 -17.75 3.92 -13.91
N LYS A 68 -17.99 3.26 -12.76
CA LYS A 68 -18.98 2.18 -12.63
C LYS A 68 -20.18 2.54 -11.75
N THR A 69 -20.04 3.49 -10.82
CA THR A 69 -21.18 3.97 -10.01
C THR A 69 -22.09 4.93 -10.76
N VAL A 70 -21.60 5.66 -11.77
CA VAL A 70 -22.47 6.44 -12.68
C VAL A 70 -23.23 5.52 -13.65
N ALA A 71 -22.76 4.30 -13.86
CA ALA A 71 -23.50 3.24 -14.54
C ALA A 71 -24.32 2.41 -13.53
N TYR A 72 -25.14 3.06 -12.70
CA TYR A 72 -26.29 2.39 -12.09
C TYR A 72 -27.20 1.94 -13.24
N LYS A 73 -26.92 0.71 -13.69
CA LYS A 73 -27.75 -0.10 -14.56
C LYS A 73 -29.17 0.04 -14.00
N LYS A 74 -30.08 0.70 -14.74
CA LYS A 74 -31.51 0.73 -14.42
C LYS A 74 -31.93 -0.71 -14.14
N LEU A 75 -32.05 -1.07 -12.87
CA LEU A 75 -32.69 -2.29 -12.44
C LEU A 75 -34.15 -2.11 -12.85
N ASN A 76 -34.52 -2.71 -13.98
CA ASN A 76 -35.89 -2.77 -14.44
C ASN A 76 -36.70 -3.47 -13.33
N PHE A 77 -37.53 -2.71 -12.63
CA PHE A 77 -38.51 -3.16 -11.63
C PHE A 77 -39.63 -4.08 -12.20
N LYS A 78 -39.41 -4.73 -13.35
CA LYS A 78 -40.42 -5.55 -14.05
C LYS A 78 -40.26 -7.06 -13.87
N THR A 79 -39.37 -7.50 -12.99
CA THR A 79 -39.24 -8.91 -12.60
C THR A 79 -39.24 -9.03 -11.08
N VAL A 80 -40.42 -8.83 -10.49
CA VAL A 80 -40.87 -9.49 -9.27
C VAL A 80 -42.26 -10.02 -9.57
#